data_AF-A0A9W5VIF3-F1
#
_entry.id   AF-A0A9W5VIF3-F1
#
_cell.length_a   1.000
_cell.length_b   1.000
_cell.length_c   1.000
_cell.angle_alpha   90.00
_cell.angle_beta   90.00
_cell.angle_gamma   90.00
#
_symmetry.space_group_name_H-M   'P 1'
#
loop_
_entity.id
_entity.type
_entity.pdbx_description
1 polymer ?
#
loop_
_entity_poly.entity_id
_entity_poly.type
_entity_poly.pdbx_seq_one_letter_code
_entity_poly.pdbx_strand_id
1 'polypeptide(L)'
;MAKRPTKAQQKRDFEKMYKEVCDLKLIVKRHDEEIKNSQRREIIRMLQERTHHKSERYKFTYTEIAEEMGYSYTAVANIAREEGLSRRISVVE
;
A
#
# COMPACT_ATOMS: atom_id res chain seq x y z
N MET A 1 20.79 47.50 -14.32
CA MET A 1 20.98 47.01 -12.93
C MET A 1 20.07 45.81 -12.70
N ALA A 2 20.57 44.72 -12.13
CA ALA A 2 19.73 43.56 -11.79
C ALA A 2 18.72 43.96 -10.70
N LYS A 3 17.42 43.74 -10.94
CA LYS A 3 16.37 43.94 -9.94
C LYS A 3 16.54 42.90 -8.82
N ARG A 4 17.13 43.31 -7.69
CA ARG A 4 17.23 42.46 -6.50
C ARG A 4 15.87 42.43 -5.80
N PRO A 5 15.36 41.25 -5.41
CA PRO A 5 14.10 41.15 -4.69
C PRO A 5 14.21 41.83 -3.32
N THR A 6 13.12 42.46 -2.88
CA THR A 6 13.05 43.08 -1.54
C THR A 6 12.89 42.01 -0.47
N LYS A 7 13.26 42.32 0.78
CA LYS A 7 13.07 41.39 1.91
C LYS A 7 11.61 40.94 2.06
N ALA A 8 10.65 41.83 1.78
CA ALA A 8 9.22 41.51 1.81
C ALA A 8 8.79 40.57 0.66
N GLN A 9 9.46 40.66 -0.51
CA GLN A 9 9.27 39.70 -1.60
C GLN A 9 9.80 38.32 -1.18
N GLN A 10 11.04 38.27 -0.67
CA GLN A 10 11.68 37.03 -0.22
C GLN A 10 10.88 36.31 0.88
N LYS A 11 10.31 37.07 1.83
CA LYS A 11 9.46 36.50 2.88
C LYS A 11 8.19 35.85 2.31
N ARG A 12 7.50 36.52 1.38
CA ARG A 12 6.30 35.98 0.72
C ARG A 12 6.61 34.75 -0.12
N ASP A 13 7.72 34.79 -0.85
CA ASP A 13 8.18 33.65 -1.66
C ASP A 13 8.50 32.45 -0.77
N PHE A 14 9.14 32.68 0.38
CA PHE A 14 9.41 31.63 1.38
C PHE A 14 8.13 31.06 1.98
N GLU A 15 7.18 31.90 2.41
CA GLU A 15 5.88 31.46 2.95
C GLU A 15 5.09 30.64 1.92
N LYS A 16 5.11 31.07 0.66
CA LYS A 16 4.48 30.34 -0.44
C LYS A 16 5.13 28.97 -0.64
N MET A 17 6.47 28.92 -0.72
CA MET A 17 7.22 27.68 -0.90
C MET A 17 7.02 26.73 0.29
N TYR A 18 7.00 27.26 1.52
CA TYR A 18 6.74 26.47 2.72
C TYR A 18 5.36 25.84 2.68
N LYS A 19 4.33 26.60 2.27
CA LYS A 19 2.98 26.08 2.10
C LYS A 19 2.93 24.98 1.04
N GLU A 20 3.52 25.19 -0.12
CA GLU A 20 3.59 24.19 -1.19
C GLU A 20 4.26 22.89 -0.73
N VAL A 21 5.35 22.97 0.04
CA VAL A 21 6.02 21.79 0.62
C VAL A 21 5.12 21.06 1.62
N CYS A 22 4.37 21.79 2.46
CA CYS A 22 3.41 21.18 3.38
C CYS A 22 2.28 20.47 2.63
N ASP A 23 1.72 21.10 1.59
CA ASP A 23 0.67 20.52 0.77
C ASP A 23 1.17 19.27 0.03
N LEU A 24 2.38 19.31 -0.55
CA LEU A 24 3.01 18.14 -1.19
C LEU A 24 3.22 16.99 -0.20
N LYS A 25 3.66 17.27 1.04
CA LYS A 25 3.81 16.24 2.08
C LYS A 25 2.49 15.55 2.40
N LEU A 26 1.37 16.29 2.42
CA LEU A 26 0.05 15.71 2.64
C LEU A 26 -0.39 14.84 1.46
N ILE A 27 -0.13 15.28 0.23
CA ILE A 27 -0.43 14.53 -0.99
C ILE A 27 0.35 13.21 -1.01
N VAL A 28 1.65 13.25 -0.72
CA VAL A 28 2.49 12.04 -0.66
C VAL A 28 1.96 11.05 0.37
N LYS A 29 1.64 11.50 1.59
CA LYS A 29 1.05 10.64 2.62
C LYS A 29 -0.26 9.98 2.18
N ARG A 30 -1.14 10.75 1.52
CA ARG A 30 -2.40 10.21 0.99
C ARG A 30 -2.15 9.14 -0.06
N HIS A 31 -1.24 9.39 -0.99
CA HIS A 31 -0.91 8.40 -2.02
C HIS A 31 -0.24 7.16 -1.44
N ASP A 32 0.60 7.27 -0.41
CA ASP A 32 1.16 6.12 0.29
C ASP A 32 0.06 5.24 0.90
N GLU A 33 -0.96 5.86 1.51
CA GLU A 33 -2.13 5.15 2.04
C GLU A 33 -2.96 4.49 0.93
N GLU A 34 -3.20 5.20 -0.17
CA GLU A 34 -3.92 4.67 -1.34
C GLU A 34 -3.20 3.45 -1.95
N ILE A 35 -1.87 3.52 -2.08
CA ILE A 35 -1.04 2.41 -2.57
C ILE A 35 -1.14 1.21 -1.63
N LYS A 36 -0.98 1.41 -0.32
CA LYS A 36 -1.12 0.33 0.68
C LYS A 36 -2.51 -0.31 0.64
N ASN A 37 -3.56 0.50 0.52
CA ASN A 37 -4.93 0.00 0.41
C ASN A 37 -5.14 -0.79 -0.89
N SER A 38 -4.55 -0.33 -2.00
CA SER A 38 -4.60 -1.04 -3.28
C SER A 38 -3.90 -2.40 -3.19
N GLN A 39 -2.69 -2.44 -2.65
CA GLN A 39 -1.94 -3.67 -2.43
C GLN A 39 -2.68 -4.64 -1.50
N ARG A 40 -3.29 -4.13 -0.41
CA ARG A 40 -4.09 -4.97 0.50
C ARG A 40 -5.28 -5.60 -0.23
N ARG A 41 -6.00 -4.84 -1.06
CA ARG A 41 -7.11 -5.38 -1.86
C ARG A 41 -6.64 -6.47 -2.82
N GLU A 42 -5.47 -6.29 -3.41
CA GLU A 42 -4.89 -7.29 -4.32
C GLU A 42 -4.48 -8.57 -3.58
N ILE A 43 -3.86 -8.46 -2.41
CA ILE A 43 -3.58 -9.61 -1.52
C ILE A 43 -4.88 -10.37 -1.21
N ILE A 44 -5.96 -9.66 -0.86
CA ILE A 44 -7.26 -10.26 -0.57
C ILE A 44 -7.82 -11.00 -1.81
N ARG A 45 -7.71 -10.37 -2.99
CA ARG A 45 -8.11 -10.99 -4.26
C ARG A 45 -7.37 -12.30 -4.49
N MET A 46 -6.04 -12.32 -4.34
CA MET A 46 -5.21 -13.52 -4.49
C MET A 46 -5.52 -14.59 -3.43
N LEU A 47 -5.80 -14.17 -2.19
CA LEU A 47 -6.17 -15.08 -1.10
C LEU A 47 -7.46 -15.85 -1.40
N GLN A 48 -8.43 -15.19 -2.05
CA GLN A 48 -9.72 -15.75 -2.45
C GLN A 48 -9.64 -16.57 -3.75
N GLU A 49 -8.64 -16.33 -4.60
CA GLU A 49 -8.56 -16.93 -5.93
C GLU A 49 -8.36 -18.45 -5.84
N ARG A 50 -9.21 -19.18 -6.55
CA ARG A 50 -9.20 -20.64 -6.62
C ARG A 50 -8.70 -21.12 -7.97
N THR A 51 -8.06 -22.28 -8.02
CA THR A 51 -7.50 -22.83 -9.26
C THR A 51 -8.58 -22.96 -10.35
N HIS A 52 -9.78 -23.38 -9.95
CA HIS A 52 -10.98 -23.39 -10.78
C HIS A 52 -12.19 -23.03 -9.92
N HIS A 53 -13.29 -22.56 -10.54
CA HIS A 53 -14.50 -22.11 -9.86
C HIS A 53 -15.17 -23.15 -8.93
N LYS A 54 -14.94 -24.45 -9.16
CA LYS A 54 -15.43 -25.56 -8.32
C LYS A 54 -14.38 -26.17 -7.40
N SER A 55 -13.13 -25.71 -7.47
CA SER A 55 -12.05 -26.28 -6.66
C SER A 55 -12.13 -25.79 -5.23
N GLU A 56 -11.75 -26.62 -4.28
CA GLU A 56 -11.45 -26.21 -2.91
C GLU A 56 -10.00 -25.73 -2.75
N ARG A 57 -9.16 -25.99 -3.76
CA ARG A 57 -7.76 -25.59 -3.75
C ARG A 57 -7.61 -24.12 -4.18
N TYR A 58 -6.87 -23.40 -3.37
CA TYR A 58 -6.48 -22.03 -3.66
C TYR A 58 -5.39 -21.99 -4.73
N LYS A 59 -5.43 -20.95 -5.55
CA LYS A 59 -4.49 -20.78 -6.67
C LYS A 59 -3.08 -20.40 -6.20
N PHE A 60 -2.99 -19.54 -5.18
CA PHE A 60 -1.73 -19.02 -4.67
C PHE A 60 -1.56 -19.37 -3.20
N THR A 61 -0.37 -19.79 -2.78
CA THR A 61 0.04 -19.95 -1.39
C THR A 61 0.37 -18.59 -0.75
N TYR A 62 0.46 -18.55 0.59
CA TYR A 62 0.86 -17.31 1.28
C TYR A 62 2.27 -16.86 0.93
N THR A 63 3.18 -17.80 0.63
CA THR A 63 4.55 -17.49 0.20
C THR A 63 4.58 -16.86 -1.18
N GLU A 64 3.84 -17.42 -2.14
CA GLU A 64 3.76 -16.84 -3.50
C GLU A 64 3.12 -15.45 -3.50
N ILE A 65 2.08 -15.25 -2.68
CA ILE A 65 1.47 -13.91 -2.52
C ILE A 65 2.47 -12.93 -1.88
N ALA A 66 3.23 -13.39 -0.89
CA ALA A 66 4.24 -12.57 -0.22
C ALA A 66 5.36 -12.13 -1.19
N GLU A 67 5.86 -13.06 -2.01
CA GLU A 67 6.88 -12.79 -3.03
C GLU A 67 6.37 -11.83 -4.11
N GLU A 68 5.19 -12.08 -4.67
CA GLU A 68 4.60 -11.23 -5.73
C GLU A 68 4.32 -9.81 -5.24
N MET A 69 3.81 -9.67 -4.02
CA MET A 69 3.38 -8.37 -3.48
C MET A 69 4.50 -7.63 -2.74
N GLY A 70 5.66 -8.27 -2.52
CA GLY A 70 6.76 -7.71 -1.72
C GLY A 70 6.44 -7.60 -0.22
N TYR A 71 5.58 -8.49 0.30
CA TYR A 71 5.22 -8.57 1.72
C TYR A 71 5.94 -9.73 2.40
N SER A 72 5.98 -9.74 3.73
CA SER A 72 6.38 -10.95 4.45
C SER A 72 5.23 -11.96 4.45
N TYR A 73 5.57 -13.25 4.53
CA TYR A 73 4.59 -14.32 4.76
C TYR A 73 3.67 -14.01 5.96
N THR A 74 4.26 -13.52 7.05
CA THR A 74 3.53 -13.18 8.28
C THR A 74 2.52 -12.06 8.07
N ALA A 75 2.84 -11.06 7.25
CA ALA A 75 1.91 -9.98 6.93
C ALA A 75 0.72 -10.49 6.13
N VAL A 76 0.96 -11.34 5.12
CA VAL A 76 -0.11 -11.98 4.34
C VAL A 76 -0.99 -12.87 5.23
N ALA A 77 -0.40 -13.65 6.12
CA ALA A 77 -1.14 -14.49 7.07
C ALA A 77 -2.00 -13.66 8.04
N ASN A 78 -1.51 -12.50 8.49
CA ASN A 78 -2.28 -11.58 9.32
C ASN A 78 -3.46 -10.96 8.56
N ILE A 79 -3.24 -10.52 7.31
CA ILE A 79 -4.31 -10.03 6.43
C ILE A 79 -5.38 -11.12 6.26
N ALA A 80 -4.98 -12.35 5.96
CA ALA A 80 -5.92 -13.46 5.82
C ALA A 80 -6.72 -13.70 7.11
N ARG A 81 -6.10 -13.55 8.29
CA ARG A 81 -6.79 -13.68 9.58
C ARG A 81 -7.80 -12.56 9.81
N GLU A 82 -7.40 -11.32 9.57
CA GLU A 82 -8.25 -10.13 9.73
C GLU A 82 -9.49 -10.19 8.82
N GLU A 83 -9.34 -10.72 7.62
CA GLU A 83 -10.41 -10.80 6.62
C GLU A 83 -11.21 -12.13 6.68
N GLY A 84 -10.91 -13.01 7.64
CA GLY A 84 -11.58 -14.31 7.78
C GLY A 84 -11.26 -15.32 6.67
N LEU A 85 -10.17 -15.10 5.93
CA LEU A 85 -9.67 -15.92 4.82
C LEU A 85 -8.52 -16.85 5.24
N SER A 86 -8.29 -16.99 6.55
CA SER A 86 -7.33 -17.94 7.10
C SER A 86 -7.62 -19.35 6.58
N ARG A 87 -6.63 -19.93 5.94
CA ARG A 87 -6.72 -21.29 5.44
C ARG A 87 -6.46 -22.23 6.61
N ARG A 88 -7.38 -23.17 6.87
CA ARG A 88 -7.08 -24.26 7.78
C ARG A 88 -5.96 -25.06 7.13
N ILE A 89 -4.83 -25.18 7.82
CA ILE A 89 -3.85 -26.20 7.50
C ILE A 89 -4.57 -27.52 7.80
N SER A 90 -5.25 -28.09 6.81
CA SER A 90 -5.58 -29.50 6.84
C SER A 90 -4.23 -30.21 6.78
N VAL A 91 -3.68 -30.51 7.95
CA VAL A 91 -2.61 -31.50 8.06
C VAL A 91 -3.27 -32.78 7.58
N VAL A 92 -3.06 -33.11 6.31
CA VAL A 92 -3.40 -34.43 5.80
C VAL A 92 -2.36 -35.34 6.45
N GLU A 93 -2.80 -36.10 7.46
CA GLU A 93 -2.06 -37.25 7.98
C GLU A 93 -1.84 -38.30 6.89
#